data_AF-X1PEM8-F1
#
_entry.id   AF-X1PEM8-F1
#
_cell.length_a   1.000
_cell.length_b   1.000
_cell.length_c   1.000
_cell.angle_alpha   90.00
_cell.angle_beta   90.00
_cell.angle_gamma   90.00
#
_symmetry.space_group_name_H-M   'P 1'
#
loop_
_entity.id
_entity.type
_entity.pdbx_description
1 polymer ?
#
loop_
_entity_poly.entity_id
_entity_poly.type
_entity_poly.pdbx_seq_one_letter_code
_entity_poly.pdbx_strand_id
1 'polypeptide(L)'
;LTELKSLRANLERWEEIQTSLTEAKNLRDEIKYLLDELTNRVSFLNKSIKNERKRHERANMMPGLLRVIRGMTLTGIEDSISRLSAENNAASEKMVQAQTKLKETTSLINGLEKEANGIEREFKQASTSIETLNSEIDAMQARVDDFHGQITELQRQIEAIRQEVLDQAVLIATTLARIHTMTEVYGRQFDTLVCDEASSASIPAVYWACSLATKSALVTGDFPAIGT
;
A
#
# COMPACT_ATOMS: atom_id res chain seq x y z
N LEU A 1 4.79 -5.78 -9.87
CA LEU A 1 5.12 -7.09 -9.26
C LEU A 1 6.27 -7.00 -8.24
N THR A 2 7.36 -6.28 -8.55
CA THR A 2 8.51 -6.10 -7.64
C THR A 2 8.14 -5.34 -6.36
N GLU A 3 7.38 -4.25 -6.46
CA GLU A 3 6.96 -3.44 -5.31
C GLU A 3 5.96 -4.17 -4.39
N LEU A 4 5.03 -4.96 -4.96
CA LEU A 4 4.13 -5.79 -4.15
C LEU A 4 4.89 -6.88 -3.38
N LYS A 5 5.96 -7.43 -3.96
CA LYS A 5 6.83 -8.39 -3.27
C LYS A 5 7.60 -7.73 -2.12
N SER A 6 8.12 -6.51 -2.31
CA SER A 6 8.81 -5.78 -1.24
C SER A 6 7.85 -5.35 -0.13
N LEU A 7 6.63 -4.92 -0.46
CA LEU A 7 5.63 -4.53 0.54
C LEU A 7 5.21 -5.72 1.40
N ARG A 8 5.03 -6.89 0.78
CA ARG A 8 4.75 -8.13 1.50
C ARG A 8 5.91 -8.54 2.42
N ALA A 9 7.14 -8.46 1.93
CA ALA A 9 8.32 -8.75 2.75
C ALA A 9 8.43 -7.79 3.94
N ASN A 10 8.14 -6.50 3.74
CA ASN A 10 8.10 -5.50 4.81
C ASN A 10 6.99 -5.79 5.84
N LEU A 11 5.83 -6.29 5.40
CA LEU A 11 4.74 -6.68 6.31
C LEU A 11 5.13 -7.88 7.17
N GLU A 12 5.65 -8.94 6.56
CA GLU A 12 6.14 -10.14 7.26
C GLU A 12 7.24 -9.74 8.26
N ARG A 13 8.17 -8.87 7.83
CA ARG A 13 9.23 -8.35 8.68
C ARG A 13 8.71 -7.49 9.84
N TRP A 14 7.66 -6.71 9.62
CA TRP A 14 7.05 -5.89 10.66
C TRP A 14 6.42 -6.76 11.76
N GLU A 15 5.71 -7.83 11.39
CA GLU A 15 5.14 -8.78 12.35
C GLU A 15 6.22 -9.49 13.20
N GLU A 16 7.33 -9.90 12.56
CA GLU A 16 8.50 -10.45 13.26
C GLU A 16 9.08 -9.45 14.27
N ILE A 17 9.22 -8.19 13.87
CA ILE A 17 9.74 -7.13 14.73
C ILE A 17 8.79 -6.88 15.91
N GLN A 18 7.48 -6.84 15.70
CA GLN A 18 6.51 -6.65 16.80
C GLN A 18 6.60 -7.78 17.84
N THR A 19 6.70 -9.02 17.36
CA THR A 19 6.85 -10.19 18.24
C THR A 19 8.15 -10.10 19.03
N SER A 20 9.27 -9.89 18.33
CA SER A 20 10.61 -9.78 18.94
C SER A 20 10.72 -8.60 19.91
N LEU A 21 10.07 -7.48 19.61
CA LEU A 21 10.05 -6.30 20.47
C LEU A 21 9.28 -6.57 21.77
N THR A 22 8.16 -7.29 21.68
CA THR A 22 7.36 -7.68 22.85
C THR A 22 8.16 -8.62 23.75
N GLU A 23 8.81 -9.63 23.17
CA GLU A 23 9.66 -10.56 23.92
C GLU A 23 10.86 -9.85 24.56
N ALA A 24 11.55 -8.98 23.82
CA ALA A 24 12.70 -8.24 24.33
C ALA A 24 12.30 -7.26 25.45
N LYS A 25 11.13 -6.61 25.35
CA LYS A 25 10.60 -5.72 26.41
C LYS A 25 10.28 -6.50 27.68
N ASN A 26 9.62 -7.65 27.56
CA ASN A 26 9.34 -8.52 28.70
C ASN A 26 10.64 -8.99 29.39
N LEU A 27 11.62 -9.43 28.60
CA LEU A 27 12.92 -9.87 29.13
C LEU A 27 13.68 -8.73 29.84
N ARG A 28 13.65 -7.52 29.27
CA ARG A 28 14.24 -6.33 29.90
C ARG A 28 13.60 -6.06 31.26
N ASP A 29 12.27 -6.16 31.35
CA ASP A 29 11.53 -5.87 32.59
C ASP A 29 11.82 -6.94 33.66
N GLU A 30 11.94 -8.21 33.27
CA GLU A 30 12.38 -9.30 34.16
C GLU A 30 13.81 -9.09 34.66
N ILE A 31 14.76 -8.76 33.77
CA ILE A 31 16.15 -8.47 34.16
C ILE A 31 16.20 -7.27 35.12
N LYS A 32 15.37 -6.24 34.88
CA LYS A 32 15.29 -5.07 35.75
C LYS A 32 14.78 -5.43 37.14
N TYR A 33 13.74 -6.26 37.24
CA TYR A 33 13.25 -6.76 38.52
C TYR A 33 14.33 -7.55 39.29
N LEU A 34 15.03 -8.46 38.61
CA LEU A 34 16.12 -9.24 39.21
C LEU A 34 17.28 -8.34 39.67
N LEU A 35 17.56 -7.26 38.92
CA LEU A 35 18.59 -6.30 39.28
C LEU A 35 18.24 -5.54 40.56
N ASP A 36 16.97 -5.13 40.73
CA ASP A 36 16.49 -4.47 41.94
C ASP A 36 16.56 -5.44 43.15
N GLU A 37 16.20 -6.70 42.97
CA GLU A 37 16.31 -7.74 44.00
C GLU A 37 17.78 -7.96 44.44
N LEU A 38 18.69 -8.13 43.47
CA LEU A 38 20.12 -8.29 43.73
C LEU A 38 20.70 -7.05 44.42
N THR A 39 20.30 -5.85 44.01
CA THR A 39 20.72 -4.58 44.63
C THR A 39 20.30 -4.53 46.10
N ASN A 40 19.06 -4.90 46.39
CA ASN A 40 18.56 -4.98 47.77
C ASN A 40 19.34 -6.02 48.58
N ARG A 41 19.62 -7.20 48.01
CA ARG A 41 20.38 -8.27 48.68
C ARG A 41 21.82 -7.85 48.99
N VAL A 42 22.52 -7.23 48.03
CA VAL A 42 23.87 -6.68 48.23
C VAL A 42 23.86 -5.60 49.33
N SER A 43 22.85 -4.73 49.36
CA SER A 43 22.72 -3.71 50.42
C SER A 43 22.54 -4.34 51.81
N PHE A 44 21.77 -5.43 51.90
CA PHE A 44 21.52 -6.17 53.13
C PHE A 44 22.79 -6.89 53.61
N LEU A 45 23.45 -7.63 52.72
CA LEU A 45 24.71 -8.33 53.03
C LEU A 45 25.80 -7.35 53.47
N ASN A 46 25.93 -6.20 52.82
CA ASN A 46 26.87 -5.15 53.24
C ASN A 46 26.58 -4.62 54.66
N LYS A 47 25.29 -4.40 55.01
CA LYS A 47 24.90 -4.01 56.37
C LYS A 47 25.25 -5.10 57.39
N SER A 48 25.00 -6.37 57.05
CA SER A 48 25.32 -7.52 57.90
C SER A 48 26.83 -7.69 58.12
N ILE A 49 27.64 -7.59 57.05
CA ILE A 49 29.11 -7.60 57.14
C ILE A 49 29.60 -6.46 58.04
N LYS A 50 29.04 -5.24 57.90
CA LYS A 50 29.40 -4.09 58.73
C LYS A 50 29.07 -4.32 60.20
N ASN A 51 27.94 -4.95 60.50
CA ASN A 51 27.54 -5.28 61.87
C ASN A 51 28.44 -6.37 62.48
N GLU A 52 28.79 -7.42 61.71
CA GLU A 52 29.72 -8.47 62.15
C GLU A 52 31.15 -7.93 62.36
N ARG A 53 31.62 -7.01 61.51
CA ARG A 53 32.91 -6.31 61.72
C ARG A 53 32.91 -5.52 63.03
N LYS A 54 31.82 -4.81 63.37
CA LYS A 54 31.68 -4.14 64.68
C LYS A 54 31.62 -5.13 65.85
N ARG A 55 31.09 -6.34 65.65
CA ARG A 55 31.14 -7.40 66.67
C ARG A 55 32.55 -7.92 66.86
N HIS A 56 33.29 -8.10 65.77
CA HIS A 56 34.71 -8.47 65.79
C HIS A 56 35.55 -7.44 66.56
N GLU A 57 35.40 -6.15 66.25
CA GLU A 57 36.10 -5.06 66.96
C GLU A 57 35.82 -5.07 68.46
N ARG A 58 34.55 -5.23 68.86
CA ARG A 58 34.16 -5.32 70.28
C ARG A 58 34.71 -6.57 70.96
N ALA A 59 34.73 -7.72 70.28
CA ALA A 59 35.29 -8.96 70.80
C ALA A 59 36.82 -8.89 70.97
N ASN A 60 37.51 -8.12 70.12
CA ASN A 60 38.95 -7.89 70.20
C ASN A 60 39.34 -7.03 71.42
N MET A 61 38.47 -6.10 71.83
CA MET A 61 38.67 -5.24 73.01
C MET A 61 38.29 -5.91 74.35
N MET A 62 37.78 -7.15 74.36
CA MET A 62 37.35 -7.84 75.58
C MET A 62 38.37 -8.87 76.09
N PRO A 63 38.48 -9.07 77.43
CA PRO A 63 39.29 -10.14 78.03
C PRO A 63 38.83 -11.55 77.59
N GLY A 64 39.78 -12.47 77.46
CA GLY A 64 39.56 -13.80 76.85
C GLY A 64 38.47 -14.66 77.51
N LEU A 65 38.34 -14.62 78.85
CA LEU A 65 37.32 -15.38 79.58
C LEU A 65 35.90 -14.84 79.30
N LEU A 66 35.74 -13.51 79.28
CA LEU A 66 34.46 -12.85 79.00
C LEU A 66 34.01 -13.05 77.55
N ARG A 67 34.97 -13.18 76.63
CA ARG A 67 34.74 -13.46 75.20
C ARG A 67 34.13 -14.85 74.97
N VAL A 68 34.57 -15.86 75.71
CA VAL A 68 34.03 -17.23 75.62
C VAL A 68 32.64 -17.33 76.28
N ILE A 69 32.45 -16.70 77.45
CA ILE A 69 31.16 -16.71 78.18
C ILE A 69 30.04 -16.06 77.36
N ARG A 70 30.35 -15.05 76.54
CA ARG A 70 29.39 -14.41 75.63
C ARG A 70 29.24 -15.09 74.26
N GLY A 71 29.90 -16.23 74.04
CA GLY A 71 29.84 -16.95 72.76
C GLY A 71 30.45 -16.17 71.59
N MET A 72 31.43 -15.31 71.84
CA MET A 72 32.10 -14.47 70.83
C MET A 72 33.49 -15.03 70.49
N THR A 73 33.58 -16.25 69.97
CA THR A 73 34.87 -16.77 69.49
C THR A 73 35.32 -15.96 68.27
N LEU A 74 36.57 -15.48 68.29
CA LEU A 74 37.11 -14.62 67.23
C LEU A 74 37.04 -15.33 65.86
N THR A 75 37.42 -16.61 65.83
CA THR A 75 37.37 -17.49 64.66
C THR A 75 35.95 -17.65 64.10
N GLY A 76 34.93 -17.80 64.96
CA GLY A 76 33.54 -17.92 64.51
C GLY A 76 33.00 -16.63 63.88
N ILE A 77 33.45 -15.47 64.36
CA ILE A 77 33.11 -14.17 63.76
C ILE A 77 33.86 -13.98 62.43
N GLU A 78 35.14 -14.35 62.36
CA GLU A 78 35.95 -14.32 61.13
C GLU A 78 35.38 -15.23 60.04
N ASP A 79 34.95 -16.45 60.39
CA ASP A 79 34.29 -17.38 59.48
C ASP A 79 32.97 -16.81 58.95
N SER A 80 32.19 -16.15 59.82
CA SER A 80 30.93 -15.51 59.45
C SER A 80 31.15 -14.32 58.51
N ILE A 81 32.15 -13.49 58.78
CA ILE A 81 32.55 -12.38 57.89
C ILE A 81 33.00 -12.92 56.53
N SER A 82 33.78 -14.00 56.52
CA SER A 82 34.30 -14.62 55.28
C SER A 82 33.17 -15.19 54.43
N ARG A 83 32.22 -15.90 55.04
CA ARG A 83 31.02 -16.43 54.34
C ARG A 83 30.15 -15.31 53.77
N LEU A 84 29.82 -14.30 54.58
CA LEU A 84 29.01 -13.17 54.12
C LEU A 84 29.73 -12.37 53.03
N SER A 85 31.06 -12.22 53.11
CA SER A 85 31.84 -11.56 52.07
C SER A 85 31.84 -12.36 50.76
N ALA A 86 31.94 -13.69 50.83
CA ALA A 86 31.85 -14.55 49.65
C ALA A 86 30.45 -14.47 49.01
N GLU A 87 29.38 -14.51 49.81
CA GLU A 87 28.00 -14.31 49.32
C GLU A 87 27.81 -12.93 48.69
N ASN A 88 28.36 -11.87 49.29
CA ASN A 88 28.27 -10.51 48.77
C ASN A 88 29.01 -10.36 47.44
N ASN A 89 30.21 -10.96 47.31
CA ASN A 89 30.95 -10.95 46.05
C ASN A 89 30.19 -11.69 44.95
N ALA A 90 29.66 -12.88 45.24
CA ALA A 90 28.86 -13.65 44.27
C ALA A 90 27.57 -12.92 43.86
N ALA A 91 26.89 -12.25 44.79
CA ALA A 91 25.71 -11.44 44.48
C ALA A 91 26.07 -10.20 43.64
N SER A 92 27.20 -9.55 43.95
CA SER A 92 27.71 -8.40 43.19
C SER A 92 28.13 -8.79 41.76
N GLU A 93 28.72 -9.97 41.56
CA GLU A 93 29.05 -10.50 40.24
C GLU A 93 27.79 -10.74 39.41
N LYS A 94 26.77 -11.39 39.99
CA LYS A 94 25.47 -11.59 39.32
C LYS A 94 24.80 -10.26 38.95
N MET A 95 24.90 -9.25 39.82
CA MET A 95 24.37 -7.91 39.57
C MET A 95 25.05 -7.26 38.35
N VAL A 96 26.39 -7.34 38.26
CA VAL A 96 27.14 -6.82 37.10
C VAL A 96 26.76 -7.55 35.82
N GLN A 97 26.62 -8.89 35.86
CA GLN A 97 26.17 -9.66 34.70
C GLN A 97 24.75 -9.27 34.24
N ALA A 98 23.82 -9.12 35.17
CA ALA A 98 22.46 -8.67 34.89
C ALA A 98 22.45 -7.24 34.31
N GLN A 99 23.30 -6.34 34.80
CA GLN A 99 23.43 -4.98 34.29
C GLN A 99 23.94 -4.95 32.84
N THR A 100 24.91 -5.80 32.51
CA THR A 100 25.42 -5.93 31.13
C THR A 100 24.33 -6.46 30.20
N LYS A 101 23.62 -7.52 30.59
CA LYS A 101 22.47 -8.05 29.81
C LYS A 101 21.36 -7.02 29.64
N LEU A 102 21.09 -6.20 30.66
CA LEU A 102 20.11 -5.11 30.56
C LEU A 102 20.51 -4.08 29.50
N LYS A 103 21.80 -3.74 29.44
CA LYS A 103 22.33 -2.80 28.43
C LYS A 103 22.24 -3.38 27.02
N GLU A 104 22.56 -4.65 26.85
CA GLU A 104 22.47 -5.37 25.57
C GLU A 104 21.03 -5.45 25.08
N THR A 105 20.10 -5.91 25.92
CA THR A 105 18.66 -6.00 25.59
C THR A 105 18.07 -4.63 25.29
N THR A 106 18.45 -3.59 26.03
CA THR A 106 18.02 -2.20 25.73
C THR A 106 18.54 -1.73 24.38
N SER A 107 19.78 -2.07 24.02
CA SER A 107 20.36 -1.74 22.72
C SER A 107 19.65 -2.47 21.58
N LEU A 108 19.28 -3.74 21.78
CA LEU A 108 18.49 -4.53 20.83
C LEU A 108 17.09 -3.92 20.62
N ILE A 109 16.39 -3.56 21.69
CA ILE A 109 15.09 -2.87 21.62
C ILE A 109 15.20 -1.59 20.79
N ASN A 110 16.21 -0.75 21.07
CA ASN A 110 16.42 0.49 20.32
C ASN A 110 16.70 0.24 18.82
N GLY A 111 17.37 -0.87 18.49
CA GLY A 111 17.61 -1.29 17.11
C GLY A 111 16.31 -1.70 16.40
N LEU A 112 15.53 -2.57 17.05
CA LEU A 112 14.23 -3.03 16.54
C LEU A 112 13.24 -1.87 16.38
N GLU A 113 13.22 -0.92 17.31
CA GLU A 113 12.36 0.28 17.22
C GLU A 113 12.77 1.17 16.04
N LYS A 114 14.07 1.29 15.73
CA LYS A 114 14.52 2.03 14.54
C LYS A 114 14.09 1.34 13.25
N GLU A 115 14.21 0.02 13.19
CA GLU A 115 13.78 -0.77 12.03
C GLU A 115 12.27 -0.66 11.82
N ALA A 116 11.47 -0.79 12.88
CA ALA A 116 10.02 -0.60 12.84
C ALA A 116 9.63 0.79 12.31
N ASN A 117 10.27 1.84 12.82
CA ASN A 117 10.05 3.22 12.37
C ASN A 117 10.44 3.43 10.90
N GLY A 118 11.43 2.69 10.40
CA GLY A 118 11.83 2.72 8.99
C GLY A 118 10.73 2.14 8.09
N ILE A 119 10.26 0.95 8.43
CA ILE A 119 9.18 0.26 7.70
C ILE A 119 7.89 1.09 7.72
N GLU A 120 7.55 1.71 8.85
CA GLU A 120 6.37 2.57 8.97
C GLU A 120 6.42 3.78 8.02
N ARG A 121 7.61 4.40 7.87
CA ARG A 121 7.80 5.51 6.92
C ARG A 121 7.63 5.07 5.48
N GLU A 122 8.19 3.91 5.12
CA GLU A 122 8.03 3.34 3.78
C GLU A 122 6.55 3.07 3.47
N PHE A 123 5.81 2.51 4.43
CA PHE A 123 4.37 2.26 4.29
C PHE A 123 3.58 3.57 4.12
N LYS A 124 3.90 4.58 4.93
CA LYS A 124 3.26 5.91 4.82
C LYS A 124 3.52 6.55 3.47
N GLN A 125 4.75 6.47 2.97
CA GLN A 125 5.11 6.99 1.65
C GLN A 125 4.36 6.25 0.53
N ALA A 126 4.29 4.93 0.60
CA ALA A 126 3.52 4.13 -0.36
C ALA A 126 2.03 4.50 -0.33
N SER A 127 1.45 4.69 0.86
CA SER A 127 0.06 5.13 1.02
C SER A 127 -0.21 6.47 0.35
N THR A 128 0.66 7.47 0.56
CA THR A 128 0.51 8.78 -0.09
C THR A 128 0.63 8.69 -1.61
N SER A 129 1.51 7.84 -2.13
CA SER A 129 1.63 7.63 -3.58
C SER A 129 0.37 7.00 -4.18
N ILE A 130 -0.26 6.06 -3.47
CA ILE A 130 -1.53 5.45 -3.89
C ILE A 130 -2.64 6.49 -3.95
N GLU A 131 -2.74 7.36 -2.94
CA GLU A 131 -3.73 8.46 -2.93
C GLU A 131 -3.55 9.41 -4.11
N THR A 132 -2.30 9.79 -4.43
CA THR A 132 -2.02 10.63 -5.60
C THR A 132 -2.38 9.95 -6.91
N LEU A 133 -2.04 8.66 -7.07
CA LEU A 133 -2.37 7.91 -8.27
C LEU A 133 -3.89 7.74 -8.46
N ASN A 134 -4.63 7.49 -7.37
CA ASN A 134 -6.09 7.41 -7.43
C ASN A 134 -6.69 8.75 -7.87
N SER A 135 -6.21 9.88 -7.34
CA SER A 135 -6.66 11.21 -7.77
C SER A 135 -6.34 11.48 -9.25
N GLU A 136 -5.20 11.02 -9.75
CA GLU A 136 -4.86 11.12 -11.17
C GLU A 136 -5.76 10.25 -12.05
N ILE A 137 -6.09 9.03 -11.59
CA ILE A 137 -7.04 8.13 -12.28
C ILE A 137 -8.41 8.77 -12.37
N ASP A 138 -8.93 9.33 -11.28
CA ASP A 138 -10.23 10.00 -11.25
C ASP A 138 -10.26 11.21 -12.20
N ALA A 139 -9.18 12.00 -12.21
CA ALA A 139 -9.04 13.13 -13.13
C ALA A 139 -8.98 12.68 -14.61
N MET A 140 -8.30 11.58 -14.90
CA MET A 140 -8.25 11.02 -16.25
C MET A 140 -9.61 10.43 -16.67
N GLN A 141 -10.32 9.77 -15.76
CA GLN A 141 -11.66 9.25 -16.03
C GLN A 141 -12.63 10.40 -16.35
N ALA A 142 -12.61 11.49 -15.58
CA ALA A 142 -13.42 12.67 -15.86
C ALA A 142 -13.11 13.27 -17.25
N ARG A 143 -11.83 13.30 -17.66
CA ARG A 143 -11.43 13.75 -19.01
C ARG A 143 -11.92 12.80 -20.10
N VAL A 144 -11.90 11.49 -19.86
CA VAL A 144 -12.43 10.50 -20.80
C VAL A 144 -13.93 10.70 -20.97
N ASP A 145 -14.66 10.92 -19.88
CA ASP A 145 -16.11 11.16 -19.93
C ASP A 145 -16.44 12.47 -20.66
N ASP A 146 -15.67 13.53 -20.42
CA ASP A 146 -15.79 14.80 -21.14
C ASP A 146 -15.55 14.63 -22.66
N PHE A 147 -14.49 13.91 -23.05
CA PHE A 147 -14.24 13.62 -24.46
C PHE A 147 -15.35 12.77 -25.10
N HIS A 148 -15.93 11.81 -24.39
CA HIS A 148 -17.09 11.06 -24.90
C HIS A 148 -18.30 11.99 -25.11
N GLY A 149 -18.53 12.93 -24.19
CA GLY A 149 -19.54 13.97 -24.33
C GLY A 149 -19.33 14.83 -25.58
N GLN A 150 -18.10 15.32 -25.78
CA GLN A 150 -17.74 16.10 -26.97
C GLN A 150 -17.91 15.31 -28.27
N ILE A 151 -17.50 14.04 -28.30
CA ILE A 151 -17.67 13.17 -29.48
C ILE A 151 -19.15 13.00 -29.81
N THR A 152 -19.99 12.77 -28.80
CA THR A 152 -21.44 12.57 -28.98
C THR A 152 -22.10 13.83 -29.55
N GLU A 153 -21.72 15.01 -29.02
CA GLU A 153 -22.25 16.28 -29.51
C GLU A 153 -21.78 16.58 -30.94
N LEU A 154 -20.50 16.32 -31.26
CA LEU A 154 -19.99 16.49 -32.62
C LEU A 154 -20.69 15.54 -33.61
N GLN A 155 -20.95 14.29 -33.22
CA GLN A 155 -21.72 13.36 -34.05
C GLN A 155 -23.14 13.87 -34.31
N ARG A 156 -23.80 14.42 -33.29
CA ARG A 156 -25.12 15.04 -33.42
C ARG A 156 -25.11 16.24 -34.37
N GLN A 157 -24.10 17.10 -34.26
CA GLN A 157 -23.94 18.26 -35.15
C GLN A 157 -23.68 17.85 -36.59
N ILE A 158 -22.81 16.85 -36.81
CA ILE A 158 -22.53 16.31 -38.15
C ILE A 158 -23.82 15.78 -38.80
N GLU A 159 -24.63 15.03 -38.05
CA GLU A 159 -25.87 14.50 -38.58
C GLU A 159 -26.90 15.59 -38.86
N ALA A 160 -27.03 16.60 -37.98
CA ALA A 160 -27.90 17.75 -38.21
C ALA A 160 -27.50 18.53 -39.47
N ILE A 161 -26.20 18.81 -39.65
CA ILE A 161 -25.69 19.49 -40.84
C ILE A 161 -25.95 18.64 -42.09
N ARG A 162 -25.76 17.32 -42.02
CA ARG A 162 -26.04 16.42 -43.16
C ARG A 162 -27.50 16.50 -43.60
N GLN A 163 -28.43 16.46 -42.65
CA GLN A 163 -29.86 16.59 -42.95
C GLN A 163 -30.17 17.96 -43.55
N GLU A 164 -29.65 19.04 -42.96
CA GLU A 164 -29.86 20.40 -43.47
C GLU A 164 -29.37 20.57 -44.91
N VAL A 165 -28.18 20.06 -45.24
CA VAL A 165 -27.61 20.10 -46.60
C VAL A 165 -28.52 19.36 -47.59
N LEU A 166 -29.08 18.21 -47.21
CA LEU A 166 -29.97 17.44 -48.08
C LEU A 166 -31.35 18.07 -48.21
N ASP A 167 -31.87 18.69 -47.16
CA ASP A 167 -33.16 19.39 -47.20
C ASP A 167 -33.11 20.64 -48.09
N GLN A 168 -31.98 21.37 -48.06
CA GLN A 168 -31.77 22.55 -48.88
C GLN A 168 -31.26 22.22 -50.30
N ALA A 169 -30.88 20.97 -50.58
CA ALA A 169 -30.37 20.57 -51.89
C ALA A 169 -31.46 20.64 -52.97
N VAL A 170 -31.23 21.45 -54.00
CA VAL A 170 -32.08 21.52 -55.20
C VAL A 170 -31.82 20.34 -56.15
N LEU A 171 -30.61 19.78 -56.11
CA LEU A 171 -30.18 18.65 -56.94
C LEU A 171 -29.41 17.66 -56.07
N ILE A 172 -29.78 16.39 -56.14
CA ILE A 172 -29.05 15.27 -55.52
C ILE A 172 -28.57 14.36 -56.64
N ALA A 173 -27.27 14.41 -56.92
CA ALA A 173 -26.61 13.48 -57.85
C ALA A 173 -25.98 12.35 -57.04
N THR A 174 -26.39 11.11 -57.31
CA THR A 174 -25.93 9.93 -56.58
C THR A 174 -26.03 8.69 -57.45
N THR A 175 -25.38 7.60 -57.05
CA THR A 175 -25.48 6.32 -57.76
C THR A 175 -26.75 5.56 -57.37
N LEU A 176 -27.25 4.69 -58.24
CA LEU A 176 -28.39 3.82 -57.93
C LEU A 176 -28.18 3.02 -56.63
N ALA A 177 -26.96 2.55 -56.37
CA ALA A 177 -26.62 1.83 -55.14
C ALA A 177 -26.76 2.72 -53.87
N ARG A 178 -26.42 4.01 -53.96
CA ARG A 178 -26.54 4.96 -52.85
C ARG A 178 -27.99 5.36 -52.59
N ILE A 179 -28.87 5.39 -53.61
CA ILE A 179 -30.32 5.61 -53.42
C ILE A 179 -30.92 4.56 -52.48
N HIS A 180 -30.43 3.32 -52.53
CA HIS A 180 -30.90 2.23 -51.67
C HIS A 180 -30.25 2.18 -50.29
N THR A 181 -29.03 2.70 -50.14
CA THR A 181 -28.23 2.53 -48.91
C THR A 181 -28.15 3.79 -48.06
N MET A 182 -28.43 4.97 -48.61
CA MET A 182 -28.53 6.21 -47.85
C MET A 182 -29.95 6.36 -47.30
N THR A 183 -30.10 6.23 -45.99
CA THR A 183 -31.39 6.43 -45.30
C THR A 183 -31.99 7.80 -45.57
N GLU A 184 -31.15 8.82 -45.81
CA GLU A 184 -31.56 10.19 -46.04
C GLU A 184 -32.16 10.42 -47.43
N VAL A 185 -31.84 9.55 -48.40
CA VAL A 185 -32.38 9.57 -49.78
C VAL A 185 -33.46 8.50 -49.94
N TYR A 186 -33.32 7.39 -49.22
CA TYR A 186 -34.23 6.25 -49.27
C TYR A 186 -35.63 6.65 -48.82
N GLY A 187 -36.61 6.51 -49.72
CA GLY A 187 -38.01 6.84 -49.45
C GLY A 187 -38.36 8.33 -49.60
N ARG A 188 -37.39 9.20 -49.92
CA ARG A 188 -37.67 10.59 -50.30
C ARG A 188 -38.24 10.62 -51.73
N GLN A 189 -39.23 11.48 -51.96
CA GLN A 189 -39.79 11.72 -53.28
C GLN A 189 -39.13 12.93 -53.94
N PHE A 190 -38.94 12.84 -55.25
CA PHE A 190 -38.32 13.88 -56.08
C PHE A 190 -39.30 14.35 -57.14
N ASP A 191 -39.22 15.62 -57.53
CA ASP A 191 -40.02 16.15 -58.64
C ASP A 191 -39.65 15.48 -59.96
N THR A 192 -38.35 15.51 -60.28
CA THR A 192 -37.78 14.97 -61.50
C THR A 192 -36.62 14.05 -61.17
N LEU A 193 -36.58 12.86 -61.76
CA LEU A 193 -35.45 11.95 -61.67
C LEU A 193 -34.74 11.82 -63.02
N VAL A 194 -33.41 11.84 -63.00
CA VAL A 194 -32.57 11.56 -64.18
C VAL A 194 -31.68 10.37 -63.85
N CYS A 195 -31.81 9.29 -64.62
CA CYS A 195 -30.98 8.10 -64.49
C CYS A 195 -30.09 8.00 -65.72
N ASP A 196 -28.80 8.23 -65.55
CA ASP A 196 -27.81 8.02 -66.61
C ASP A 196 -27.25 6.59 -66.59
N GLU A 197 -26.68 6.14 -67.72
CA GLU A 197 -26.09 4.81 -67.91
C GLU A 197 -27.01 3.64 -67.50
N ALA A 198 -28.32 3.81 -67.63
CA ALA A 198 -29.32 2.85 -67.14
C ALA A 198 -29.23 1.45 -67.79
N SER A 199 -28.60 1.35 -68.96
CA SER A 199 -28.35 0.07 -69.66
C SER A 199 -27.39 -0.86 -68.90
N SER A 200 -26.53 -0.30 -68.04
CA SER A 200 -25.58 -1.06 -67.21
C SER A 200 -26.16 -1.46 -65.85
N ALA A 201 -27.32 -0.91 -65.49
CA ALA A 201 -27.98 -1.14 -64.22
C ALA A 201 -29.01 -2.27 -64.30
N SER A 202 -29.31 -2.90 -63.17
CA SER A 202 -30.38 -3.90 -63.11
C SER A 202 -31.75 -3.23 -63.32
N ILE A 203 -32.58 -3.83 -64.17
CA ILE A 203 -33.94 -3.33 -64.45
C ILE A 203 -34.73 -3.06 -63.15
N PRO A 204 -34.69 -3.92 -62.12
CA PRO A 204 -35.38 -3.63 -60.85
C PRO A 204 -34.86 -2.38 -60.13
N ALA A 205 -33.54 -2.11 -60.16
CA ALA A 205 -32.98 -0.93 -59.52
C ALA A 205 -33.39 0.37 -60.24
N VAL A 206 -33.39 0.36 -61.58
CA VAL A 206 -33.87 1.50 -62.38
C VAL A 206 -35.37 1.71 -62.17
N TYR A 207 -36.16 0.65 -62.17
CA TYR A 207 -37.60 0.70 -61.92
C TYR A 207 -37.92 1.30 -60.54
N TRP A 208 -37.23 0.81 -59.50
CA TRP A 208 -37.36 1.37 -58.16
C TRP A 208 -36.96 2.84 -58.10
N ALA A 209 -35.82 3.23 -58.68
CA ALA A 209 -35.39 4.61 -58.70
C ALA A 209 -36.44 5.51 -59.36
N CYS A 210 -36.99 5.10 -60.51
CA CYS A 210 -38.07 5.83 -61.19
C CYS A 210 -39.32 5.99 -60.32
N SER A 211 -39.63 5.03 -59.43
CA SER A 211 -40.78 5.11 -58.51
C SER A 211 -40.67 6.25 -57.48
N LEU A 212 -39.46 6.79 -57.27
CA LEU A 212 -39.24 7.93 -56.37
C LEU A 212 -39.61 9.28 -57.04
N ALA A 213 -39.83 9.32 -58.35
CA ALA A 213 -40.20 10.53 -59.07
C ALA A 213 -41.72 10.78 -59.02
N THR A 214 -42.12 12.04 -58.84
CA THR A 214 -43.53 12.44 -58.73
C THR A 214 -44.08 13.11 -59.98
N LYS A 215 -43.25 13.83 -60.74
CA LYS A 215 -43.67 14.52 -61.97
C LYS A 215 -43.11 13.86 -63.22
N SER A 216 -41.81 13.57 -63.26
CA SER A 216 -41.17 12.93 -64.43
C SER A 216 -39.89 12.17 -64.10
N ALA A 217 -39.61 11.14 -64.89
CA ALA A 217 -38.35 10.40 -64.86
C ALA A 217 -37.76 10.34 -66.27
N LEU A 218 -36.49 10.73 -66.42
CA LEU A 218 -35.69 10.61 -67.63
C LEU A 218 -34.68 9.49 -67.43
N VAL A 219 -34.73 8.48 -68.29
CA VAL A 219 -33.80 7.35 -68.25
C VAL A 219 -32.97 7.38 -69.53
N THR A 220 -31.67 7.61 -69.38
CA THR A 220 -30.70 7.61 -70.47
C THR A 220 -29.76 6.42 -70.28
N GLY A 221 -29.36 5.81 -71.39
CA GLY A 221 -28.43 4.72 -71.40
C GLY A 221 -27.97 4.47 -72.82
N ASP A 222 -26.69 4.23 -72.99
CA ASP A 222 -26.17 3.75 -74.27
C ASP A 222 -26.54 2.28 -74.37
N PHE A 223 -27.43 1.93 -75.28
CA PHE A 223 -27.64 0.52 -75.60
C PHE A 223 -26.41 0.09 -76.37
N PRO A 224 -25.66 -0.95 -75.95
CA PRO A 224 -24.79 -1.63 -76.89
C PRO A 224 -25.69 -2.00 -78.07
N ALA A 225 -25.40 -1.45 -79.25
CA ALA A 225 -26.06 -1.88 -80.46
C ALA A 225 -25.97 -3.41 -80.48
N ILE A 226 -27.12 -4.07 -80.39
CA ILE A 226 -27.20 -5.51 -80.60
C ILE A 226 -26.83 -5.69 -82.07
N GLY A 227 -25.53 -5.90 -82.31
CA GLY A 227 -25.01 -6.35 -83.59
C GLY A 227 -25.60 -7.71 -83.85
N THR A 228 -26.41 -7.75 -84.90
CA THR A 228 -26.81 -8.95 -85.65
C THR A 228 -25.67 -9.90 -85.90
#